data_AF-A0A2B9DYY4-F1
#
_entry.id   AF-A0A2B9DYY4-F1
#
_cell.length_a   1.000
_cell.length_b   1.000
_cell.length_c   1.000
_cell.angle_alpha   90.00
_cell.angle_beta   90.00
_cell.angle_gamma   90.00
#
_symmetry.space_group_name_H-M   'P 1'
#
loop_
_entity.id
_entity.type
_entity.pdbx_description
1 polymer ?
#
loop_
_entity_poly.entity_id
_entity_poly.type
_entity_poly.pdbx_seq_one_letter_code
_entity_poly.pdbx_strand_id
1 'polypeptide(L)'
;MTHNNSNDVKKNEVGLIPFEVLEVVDKVHEIPEGVQLINAPVAWDKSEKGKDIVVAVLDTGCQCDHIDLKDRIIGGRNFTTDNNSNPDNYLDLNGHGTHVSGTIAATENNKGVLGVAPQAKLLIVKVLGGPDGSGVYEWIINGINYAVSWRGPNGEKVRVISMSLGGPYDVPELHQAVKNAVNNDILVVCAAGNEGDNNGNTDEFGYPGSYPEVVEVGAVDLEKKVATFSNTNKNVDLVAPGVEILSTYIGGGYAKLSGTSMATPHISGGAALIIKHCENKNEFDRTLSENEIYAQLIRRTTTLNYSKRSVGNGLLDLTKE
;
A
#
# COMPACT_ATOMS: atom_id res chain seq x y z
N MET A 1 11.69 -0.32 42.51
CA MET A 1 11.26 -1.50 41.74
C MET A 1 10.08 -1.07 40.89
N THR A 2 10.34 -0.67 39.66
CA THR A 2 9.31 -0.31 38.69
C THR A 2 8.73 -1.60 38.14
N HIS A 3 7.48 -1.91 38.50
CA HIS A 3 6.69 -2.91 37.80
C HIS A 3 6.33 -2.35 36.42
N ASN A 4 7.16 -2.62 35.42
CA ASN A 4 6.73 -2.51 34.01
C ASN A 4 5.71 -3.62 33.78
N ASN A 5 4.44 -3.24 33.78
CA ASN A 5 3.32 -4.12 33.48
C ASN A 5 3.43 -4.57 32.02
N SER A 6 3.63 -5.86 31.76
CA SER A 6 3.64 -6.48 30.43
C SER A 6 2.33 -6.26 29.64
N ASN A 7 1.29 -5.77 30.30
CA ASN A 7 -0.01 -5.43 29.69
C ASN A 7 -0.05 -4.05 29.03
N ASP A 8 0.85 -3.12 29.36
CA ASP A 8 0.91 -1.81 28.69
C ASP A 8 1.73 -1.88 27.38
N VAL A 9 2.65 -2.85 27.26
CA VAL A 9 3.43 -3.07 26.03
C VAL A 9 2.52 -3.53 24.88
N LYS A 10 1.57 -4.43 25.15
CA LYS A 10 0.61 -4.93 24.14
C LYS A 10 -0.40 -3.88 23.63
N LYS A 11 -0.57 -2.76 24.34
CA LYS A 11 -1.51 -1.70 23.92
C LYS A 11 -0.96 -0.79 22.82
N ASN A 12 0.35 -0.83 22.58
CA ASN A 12 1.02 0.05 21.64
C ASN A 12 1.54 -0.69 20.39
N GLU A 13 1.24 -1.97 20.25
CA GLU A 13 1.73 -2.81 19.16
C GLU A 13 0.86 -2.63 17.91
N VAL A 14 1.53 -2.35 16.79
CA VAL A 14 0.99 -2.38 15.44
C VAL A 14 1.88 -3.31 14.63
N GLY A 15 1.33 -4.02 13.65
CA GLY A 15 2.14 -4.92 12.84
C GLY A 15 1.66 -4.99 11.41
N LEU A 16 2.38 -5.77 10.61
CA LEU A 16 1.86 -6.25 9.34
C LEU A 16 0.55 -6.99 9.57
N ILE A 17 -0.40 -6.78 8.66
CA ILE A 17 -1.60 -7.59 8.62
C ILE A 17 -1.14 -9.02 8.23
N PRO A 18 -1.58 -10.09 8.92
CA PRO A 18 -1.06 -11.44 8.73
C PRO A 18 -1.12 -11.90 7.27
N PHE A 19 -0.01 -12.37 6.71
CA PHE A 19 0.05 -12.83 5.31
C PHE A 19 0.75 -14.18 5.20
N GLU A 20 0.54 -14.86 4.08
CA GLU A 20 1.19 -16.15 3.79
C GLU A 20 2.20 -15.98 2.65
N VAL A 21 3.39 -16.56 2.80
CA VAL A 21 4.38 -16.72 1.72
C VAL A 21 4.18 -18.11 1.11
N LEU A 22 3.67 -18.16 -0.12
CA LEU A 22 3.31 -19.41 -0.79
C LEU A 22 4.46 -20.00 -1.59
N GLU A 23 5.23 -19.14 -2.25
CA GLU A 23 6.28 -19.54 -3.18
C GLU A 23 7.37 -18.46 -3.21
N VAL A 24 8.64 -18.86 -3.28
CA VAL A 24 9.79 -17.97 -3.54
C VAL A 24 10.52 -18.48 -4.76
N VAL A 25 10.79 -17.59 -5.73
CA VAL A 25 11.41 -17.93 -7.01
C VAL A 25 12.52 -16.94 -7.35
N ASP A 26 13.59 -17.44 -7.99
CA ASP A 26 14.78 -16.62 -8.28
C ASP A 26 14.64 -15.77 -9.55
N LYS A 27 13.80 -16.20 -10.50
CA LYS A 27 13.66 -15.57 -11.81
C LYS A 27 12.23 -15.66 -12.30
N VAL A 28 11.71 -14.52 -12.73
CA VAL A 28 10.44 -14.39 -13.44
C VAL A 28 10.61 -13.40 -14.59
N HIS A 29 9.67 -13.43 -15.53
CA HIS A 29 9.58 -12.45 -16.60
C HIS A 29 8.13 -12.34 -17.04
N GLU A 30 7.33 -11.60 -16.27
CA GLU A 30 5.91 -11.46 -16.55
C GLU A 30 5.32 -10.18 -15.94
N ILE A 31 4.17 -9.77 -16.47
CA ILE A 31 3.29 -8.84 -15.80
C ILE A 31 2.42 -9.69 -14.85
N PRO A 32 2.51 -9.53 -13.52
CA PRO A 32 1.73 -10.35 -12.60
C PRO A 32 0.23 -10.30 -12.90
N GLU A 33 -0.48 -11.42 -12.71
CA GLU A 33 -1.92 -11.52 -13.01
C GLU A 33 -2.75 -10.47 -12.25
N GLY A 34 -2.37 -10.12 -11.02
CA GLY A 34 -3.03 -9.06 -10.26
C GLY A 34 -2.97 -7.68 -10.96
N VAL A 35 -1.83 -7.36 -11.57
CA VAL A 35 -1.63 -6.12 -12.35
C VAL A 35 -2.47 -6.14 -13.63
N GLN A 36 -2.57 -7.30 -14.27
CA GLN A 36 -3.42 -7.49 -15.46
C GLN A 36 -4.91 -7.41 -15.11
N LEU A 37 -5.32 -8.01 -13.99
CA LEU A 37 -6.72 -8.12 -13.56
C LEU A 37 -7.37 -6.77 -13.27
N ILE A 38 -6.60 -5.81 -12.73
CA ILE A 38 -7.07 -4.42 -12.53
C ILE A 38 -6.95 -3.55 -13.80
N ASN A 39 -6.53 -4.14 -14.92
CA ASN A 39 -6.33 -3.50 -16.22
C ASN A 39 -5.30 -2.36 -16.22
N ALA A 40 -4.25 -2.43 -15.38
CA ALA A 40 -3.19 -1.43 -15.36
C ALA A 40 -2.49 -1.22 -16.73
N PRO A 41 -2.21 -2.27 -17.53
CA PRO A 41 -1.57 -2.10 -18.83
C PRO A 41 -2.35 -1.18 -19.80
N VAL A 42 -3.68 -1.15 -19.70
CA VAL A 42 -4.54 -0.30 -20.56
C VAL A 42 -4.39 1.17 -20.19
N ALA A 43 -4.09 1.48 -18.93
CA ALA A 43 -3.95 2.86 -18.45
C ALA A 43 -2.55 3.45 -18.66
N TRP A 44 -1.54 2.63 -18.93
CA TRP A 44 -0.13 3.04 -18.96
C TRP A 44 0.19 4.16 -19.96
N ASP A 45 -0.35 4.10 -21.18
CA ASP A 45 -0.05 5.10 -22.21
C ASP A 45 -0.62 6.48 -21.84
N LYS A 46 -1.86 6.53 -21.35
CA LYS A 46 -2.55 7.76 -20.96
C LYS A 46 -2.02 8.39 -19.67
N SER A 47 -1.37 7.59 -18.84
CA SER A 47 -0.84 7.97 -17.53
C SER A 47 0.68 8.04 -17.49
N GLU A 48 1.38 7.93 -18.63
CA GLU A 48 2.85 7.83 -18.66
C GLU A 48 3.38 6.82 -17.61
N LYS A 49 2.71 5.68 -17.42
CA LYS A 49 3.06 4.66 -16.42
C LYS A 49 3.20 5.18 -14.98
N GLY A 50 2.51 6.27 -14.63
CA GLY A 50 2.55 6.89 -13.29
C GLY A 50 3.76 7.80 -13.04
N LYS A 51 4.44 8.22 -14.11
CA LYS A 51 5.68 9.00 -14.04
C LYS A 51 5.60 10.18 -13.07
N ASP A 52 6.65 10.31 -12.26
CA ASP A 52 6.90 11.39 -11.29
C ASP A 52 5.92 11.47 -10.10
N ILE A 53 4.90 10.61 -10.03
CA ILE A 53 4.07 10.48 -8.84
C ILE A 53 4.85 9.73 -7.75
N VAL A 54 4.94 10.31 -6.56
CA VAL A 54 5.63 9.71 -5.42
C VAL A 54 4.64 8.98 -4.52
N VAL A 55 4.89 7.68 -4.33
CA VAL A 55 4.18 6.83 -3.37
C VAL A 55 5.09 6.56 -2.18
N ALA A 56 4.65 6.96 -0.97
CA ALA A 56 5.33 6.61 0.26
C ALA A 56 4.86 5.23 0.74
N VAL A 57 5.80 4.31 0.90
CA VAL A 57 5.54 2.94 1.35
C VAL A 57 5.89 2.85 2.83
N LEU A 58 4.87 2.84 3.68
CA LEU A 58 5.02 2.73 5.13
C LEU A 58 4.95 1.25 5.53
N ASP A 59 6.11 0.62 5.67
CA ASP A 59 6.23 -0.84 5.82
C ASP A 59 7.53 -1.24 6.57
N THR A 60 8.05 -2.43 6.30
CA THR A 60 9.23 -3.08 6.89
C THR A 60 10.58 -2.60 6.32
N GLY A 61 10.54 -1.68 5.35
CA GLY A 61 11.69 -1.23 4.57
C GLY A 61 11.61 -1.70 3.13
N CYS A 62 12.73 -1.68 2.42
CA CYS A 62 12.82 -2.22 1.07
C CYS A 62 14.25 -2.70 0.76
N GLN A 63 14.38 -3.77 -0.03
CA GLN A 63 15.66 -4.10 -0.67
C GLN A 63 15.96 -3.08 -1.77
N CYS A 64 16.70 -2.04 -1.43
CA CYS A 64 16.90 -0.87 -2.29
C CYS A 64 17.78 -1.12 -3.52
N ASP A 65 18.54 -2.21 -3.54
CA ASP A 65 19.37 -2.63 -4.68
C ASP A 65 18.69 -3.70 -5.57
N HIS A 66 17.43 -4.06 -5.28
CA HIS A 66 16.66 -4.98 -6.11
C HIS A 66 16.57 -4.44 -7.55
N ILE A 67 16.85 -5.28 -8.54
CA ILE A 67 16.99 -4.88 -9.95
C ILE A 67 15.73 -4.20 -10.51
N ASP A 68 14.55 -4.59 -10.00
CA ASP A 68 13.26 -4.02 -10.39
C ASP A 68 12.87 -2.76 -9.60
N LEU A 69 13.60 -2.38 -8.53
CA LEU A 69 13.20 -1.30 -7.61
C LEU A 69 14.21 -0.16 -7.50
N LYS A 70 15.50 -0.44 -7.68
CA LYS A 70 16.59 0.52 -7.43
C LYS A 70 16.42 1.87 -8.13
N ASP A 71 15.83 1.87 -9.33
CA ASP A 71 15.63 3.08 -10.15
C ASP A 71 14.29 3.77 -9.86
N ARG A 72 13.50 3.24 -8.94
CA ARG A 72 12.20 3.78 -8.48
C ARG A 72 12.32 4.42 -7.12
N ILE A 73 13.23 3.93 -6.28
CA ILE A 73 13.45 4.44 -4.93
C ILE A 73 14.21 5.75 -5.00
N ILE A 74 13.59 6.82 -4.51
CA ILE A 74 14.16 8.18 -4.54
C ILE A 74 14.60 8.68 -3.16
N GLY A 75 14.45 7.83 -2.13
CA GLY A 75 14.85 8.12 -0.77
C GLY A 75 14.09 7.23 0.22
N GLY A 76 14.38 7.44 1.50
CA GLY A 76 13.67 6.76 2.56
C GLY A 76 14.05 7.27 3.93
N ARG A 77 13.40 6.73 4.96
CA ARG A 77 13.75 6.97 6.36
C ARG A 77 13.33 5.78 7.21
N ASN A 78 14.16 5.45 8.18
CA ASN A 78 13.88 4.47 9.22
C ASN A 78 13.44 5.15 10.52
N PHE A 79 12.30 4.69 11.05
CA PHE A 79 11.74 5.12 12.33
C PHE A 79 11.87 4.05 13.42
N THR A 80 12.34 2.86 13.06
CA THR A 80 12.43 1.72 13.98
C THR A 80 13.71 1.73 14.79
N THR A 81 13.83 0.77 15.70
CA THR A 81 15.08 0.49 16.43
C THR A 81 16.05 -0.42 15.68
N ASP A 82 15.68 -0.92 14.50
CA ASP A 82 16.57 -1.73 13.67
C ASP A 82 17.84 -0.96 13.31
N ASN A 83 18.94 -1.70 13.13
CA ASN A 83 20.24 -1.14 12.73
C ASN A 83 20.69 0.05 13.62
N ASN A 84 20.46 -0.07 14.94
CA ASN A 84 20.75 0.96 15.95
C ASN A 84 20.04 2.30 15.68
N SER A 85 18.79 2.25 15.21
CA SER A 85 17.98 3.42 14.87
C SER A 85 18.65 4.35 13.84
N ASN A 86 19.46 3.79 12.94
CA ASN A 86 20.05 4.59 11.86
C ASN A 86 18.94 5.06 10.91
N PRO A 87 18.64 6.37 10.83
CA PRO A 87 17.51 6.88 10.05
C PRO A 87 17.70 6.69 8.54
N ASP A 88 18.93 6.52 8.07
CA ASP A 88 19.25 6.32 6.65
C ASP A 88 19.33 4.83 6.27
N ASN A 89 19.09 3.92 7.23
CA ASN A 89 19.03 2.48 6.97
C ASN A 89 17.59 1.97 7.04
N TYR A 90 16.93 1.98 5.89
CA TYR A 90 15.58 1.47 5.67
C TYR A 90 15.58 0.14 4.90
N LEU A 91 16.60 -0.70 5.12
CA LEU A 91 16.69 -2.05 4.55
C LEU A 91 15.56 -2.94 5.09
N ASP A 92 14.99 -3.74 4.19
CA ASP A 92 14.01 -4.75 4.53
C ASP A 92 14.66 -5.99 5.16
N LEU A 93 14.17 -6.38 6.33
CA LEU A 93 14.61 -7.59 7.05
C LEU A 93 13.53 -8.69 7.06
N ASN A 94 12.35 -8.40 6.50
CA ASN A 94 11.18 -9.28 6.48
C ASN A 94 10.86 -9.77 5.05
N GLY A 95 10.88 -8.87 4.06
CA GLY A 95 10.54 -9.13 2.67
C GLY A 95 9.21 -8.53 2.21
N HIS A 96 8.31 -8.24 3.14
CA HIS A 96 7.00 -7.70 2.84
C HIS A 96 7.05 -6.31 2.20
N GLY A 97 7.87 -5.39 2.71
CA GLY A 97 7.97 -4.04 2.18
C GLY A 97 8.60 -4.00 0.78
N THR A 98 9.53 -4.92 0.51
CA THR A 98 10.05 -5.18 -0.84
C THR A 98 8.93 -5.69 -1.76
N HIS A 99 8.08 -6.60 -1.30
CA HIS A 99 6.94 -7.13 -2.07
C HIS A 99 5.89 -6.07 -2.41
N VAL A 100 5.48 -5.28 -1.41
CA VAL A 100 4.58 -4.14 -1.57
C VAL A 100 5.16 -3.13 -2.59
N SER A 101 6.44 -2.80 -2.45
CA SER A 101 7.14 -1.88 -3.36
C SER A 101 7.11 -2.36 -4.83
N GLY A 102 7.32 -3.66 -5.06
CA GLY A 102 7.27 -4.24 -6.41
C GLY A 102 5.89 -4.18 -7.04
N THR A 103 4.84 -4.51 -6.28
CA THR A 103 3.46 -4.45 -6.76
C THR A 103 3.09 -3.02 -7.16
N ILE A 104 3.57 -2.01 -6.42
CA ILE A 104 3.33 -0.60 -6.75
C ILE A 104 4.08 -0.19 -8.03
N ALA A 105 5.41 -0.37 -8.08
CA ALA A 105 6.23 0.32 -9.08
C ALA A 105 7.42 -0.47 -9.65
N ALA A 106 7.46 -1.80 -9.55
CA ALA A 106 8.53 -2.57 -10.20
C ALA A 106 8.72 -2.16 -11.68
N THR A 107 9.97 -1.85 -12.02
CA THR A 107 10.31 -1.23 -13.31
C THR A 107 10.19 -2.22 -14.46
N GLU A 108 9.89 -1.68 -15.65
CA GLU A 108 10.12 -2.40 -16.89
C GLU A 108 11.61 -2.43 -17.22
N ASN A 109 12.22 -3.62 -17.17
CA ASN A 109 13.65 -3.81 -17.46
C ASN A 109 13.94 -5.10 -18.27
N ASN A 110 12.93 -5.62 -18.98
CA ASN A 110 12.97 -6.89 -19.75
C ASN A 110 13.32 -8.14 -18.91
N LYS A 111 13.19 -8.05 -17.58
CA LYS A 111 13.37 -9.13 -16.60
C LYS A 111 12.36 -8.90 -15.47
N GLY A 112 12.21 -9.86 -14.57
CA GLY A 112 11.45 -9.67 -13.35
C GLY A 112 9.95 -9.44 -13.54
N VAL A 113 9.38 -8.65 -12.64
CA VAL A 113 7.95 -8.30 -12.64
C VAL A 113 7.75 -6.83 -13.02
N LEU A 114 6.56 -6.48 -13.50
CA LEU A 114 6.10 -5.09 -13.60
C LEU A 114 5.14 -4.75 -12.47
N GLY A 115 5.32 -3.57 -11.88
CA GLY A 115 4.34 -3.00 -10.96
C GLY A 115 3.15 -2.38 -11.68
N VAL A 116 2.16 -1.96 -10.91
CA VAL A 116 0.99 -1.24 -11.44
C VAL A 116 1.38 0.09 -12.08
N ALA A 117 2.28 0.86 -11.45
CA ALA A 117 2.80 2.13 -11.94
C ALA A 117 4.33 2.11 -12.11
N PRO A 118 4.86 1.47 -13.19
CA PRO A 118 6.30 1.21 -13.35
C PRO A 118 7.21 2.45 -13.44
N GLN A 119 6.65 3.66 -13.63
CA GLN A 119 7.40 4.92 -13.63
C GLN A 119 7.09 5.82 -12.43
N ALA A 120 6.24 5.37 -11.48
CA ALA A 120 6.09 6.04 -10.20
C ALA A 120 7.39 5.96 -9.39
N LYS A 121 7.58 6.93 -8.49
CA LYS A 121 8.71 6.97 -7.57
C LYS A 121 8.28 6.46 -6.20
N LEU A 122 9.18 5.78 -5.49
CA LEU A 122 8.96 5.23 -4.17
C LEU A 122 9.76 5.98 -3.11
N LEU A 123 9.09 6.39 -2.04
CA LEU A 123 9.70 6.86 -0.80
C LEU A 123 9.56 5.74 0.25
N ILE A 124 10.66 5.15 0.68
CA ILE A 124 10.63 4.00 1.60
C ILE A 124 10.60 4.49 3.05
N VAL A 125 9.50 4.25 3.75
CA VAL A 125 9.29 4.73 5.12
C VAL A 125 9.21 3.51 6.03
N LYS A 126 10.35 3.11 6.60
CA LYS A 126 10.42 1.93 7.47
C LYS A 126 9.84 2.26 8.84
N VAL A 127 8.64 1.78 9.09
CA VAL A 127 7.86 1.97 10.34
C VAL A 127 7.57 0.65 11.05
N LEU A 128 7.93 -0.48 10.45
CA LEU A 128 7.90 -1.82 11.04
C LEU A 128 9.32 -2.39 11.05
N GLY A 129 9.73 -2.91 12.20
CA GLY A 129 11.06 -3.45 12.44
C GLY A 129 11.08 -4.98 12.44
N GLY A 130 12.30 -5.50 12.50
CA GLY A 130 12.57 -6.92 12.65
C GLY A 130 12.12 -7.80 11.47
N PRO A 131 12.39 -9.11 11.57
CA PRO A 131 11.91 -10.10 10.61
C PRO A 131 10.43 -10.44 10.81
N ASP A 132 9.81 -10.05 11.93
CA ASP A 132 8.40 -10.29 12.27
C ASP A 132 7.46 -9.18 11.76
N GLY A 133 7.99 -8.01 11.39
CA GLY A 133 7.19 -6.92 10.84
C GLY A 133 6.30 -6.25 11.88
N SER A 134 6.83 -5.99 13.07
CA SER A 134 6.13 -5.32 14.16
C SER A 134 6.62 -3.89 14.38
N GLY A 135 5.80 -3.05 14.99
CA GLY A 135 6.12 -1.66 15.26
C GLY A 135 5.25 -1.08 16.36
N VAL A 136 5.43 0.23 16.57
CA VAL A 136 4.64 1.00 17.53
C VAL A 136 3.92 2.15 16.83
N TYR A 137 2.78 2.56 17.36
CA TYR A 137 1.98 3.67 16.81
C TYR A 137 2.81 4.93 16.56
N GLU A 138 3.76 5.26 17.44
CA GLU A 138 4.64 6.42 17.29
C GLU A 138 5.45 6.38 15.97
N TRP A 139 5.96 5.21 15.56
CA TRP A 139 6.72 5.07 14.33
C TRP A 139 5.86 5.33 13.10
N ILE A 140 4.62 4.86 13.12
CA ILE A 140 3.65 5.06 12.03
C ILE A 140 3.23 6.53 11.96
N ILE A 141 2.89 7.14 13.10
CA ILE A 141 2.56 8.57 13.20
C ILE A 141 3.71 9.42 12.64
N ASN A 142 4.95 9.15 13.06
CA ASN A 142 6.12 9.86 12.58
C ASN A 142 6.39 9.60 11.09
N GLY A 143 6.16 8.39 10.60
CA GLY A 143 6.25 8.04 9.19
C GLY A 143 5.24 8.79 8.32
N ILE A 144 3.98 8.89 8.76
CA ILE A 144 2.93 9.66 8.06
C ILE A 144 3.34 11.15 8.00
N ASN A 145 3.69 11.73 9.14
CA ASN A 145 4.11 13.14 9.20
C ASN A 145 5.38 13.42 8.38
N TYR A 146 6.29 12.46 8.31
CA TYR A 146 7.45 12.53 7.42
C TYR A 146 7.03 12.52 5.96
N ALA A 147 6.16 11.61 5.53
CA ALA A 147 5.68 11.58 4.15
C ALA A 147 5.00 12.89 3.73
N VAL A 148 4.21 13.50 4.63
CA VAL A 148 3.56 14.81 4.41
C VAL A 148 4.59 15.95 4.21
N SER A 149 5.59 16.00 5.09
CA SER A 149 6.59 17.07 5.11
C SER A 149 7.75 16.86 4.14
N TRP A 150 7.95 15.63 3.65
CA TRP A 150 9.07 15.27 2.79
C TRP A 150 9.04 16.04 1.47
N ARG A 151 10.22 16.52 1.06
CA ARG A 151 10.43 17.12 -0.25
C ARG A 151 11.70 16.54 -0.88
N GLY A 152 11.60 16.14 -2.13
CA GLY A 152 12.73 15.69 -2.93
C GLY A 152 13.61 16.84 -3.39
N PRO A 153 14.81 16.54 -3.92
CA PRO A 153 15.78 17.55 -4.35
C PRO A 153 15.26 18.46 -5.47
N ASN A 154 14.27 18.00 -6.26
CA ASN A 154 13.66 18.79 -7.34
C ASN A 154 12.24 19.27 -6.99
N GLY A 155 11.90 19.27 -5.69
CA GLY A 155 10.57 19.66 -5.22
C GLY A 155 9.52 18.55 -5.34
N GLU A 156 9.93 17.29 -5.57
CA GLU A 156 9.02 16.15 -5.48
C GLU A 156 8.30 16.13 -4.12
N LYS A 157 7.03 15.73 -4.11
CA LYS A 157 6.24 15.54 -2.89
C LYS A 157 5.44 14.25 -2.98
N VAL A 158 5.16 13.64 -1.83
CA VAL A 158 4.28 12.46 -1.74
C VAL A 158 2.87 12.83 -2.18
N ARG A 159 2.22 11.95 -2.94
CA ARG A 159 0.81 12.07 -3.35
C ARG A 159 -0.05 10.90 -2.88
N VAL A 160 0.59 9.76 -2.58
CA VAL A 160 -0.07 8.56 -2.08
C VAL A 160 0.76 7.99 -0.92
N ILE A 161 0.11 7.66 0.19
CA ILE A 161 0.68 6.84 1.27
C ILE A 161 0.06 5.44 1.15
N SER A 162 0.90 4.42 1.15
CA SER A 162 0.50 3.00 1.13
C SER A 162 0.89 2.35 2.45
N MET A 163 -0.09 1.76 3.15
CA MET A 163 0.08 1.10 4.43
C MET A 163 -0.54 -0.29 4.41
N SER A 164 0.28 -1.32 4.56
CA SER A 164 -0.16 -2.72 4.63
C SER A 164 0.02 -3.25 6.06
N LEU A 165 -0.51 -2.49 7.01
CA LEU A 165 -0.33 -2.66 8.46
C LEU A 165 -1.62 -2.31 9.20
N GLY A 166 -1.74 -2.81 10.44
CA GLY A 166 -2.94 -2.61 11.24
C GLY A 166 -2.70 -2.86 12.73
N GLY A 167 -3.42 -2.10 13.56
CA GLY A 167 -3.47 -2.26 15.00
C GLY A 167 -4.92 -2.25 15.50
N PRO A 168 -5.20 -2.85 16.67
CA PRO A 168 -6.57 -3.04 17.14
C PRO A 168 -7.21 -1.78 17.76
N TYR A 169 -6.43 -0.72 17.98
CA TYR A 169 -6.87 0.47 18.71
C TYR A 169 -6.93 1.72 17.83
N ASP A 170 -8.01 2.49 18.04
CA ASP A 170 -8.10 3.88 17.61
C ASP A 170 -7.22 4.75 18.52
N VAL A 171 -6.21 5.38 17.93
CA VAL A 171 -5.29 6.29 18.60
C VAL A 171 -5.52 7.71 18.06
N PRO A 172 -5.96 8.68 18.89
CA PRO A 172 -6.29 10.03 18.41
C PRO A 172 -5.16 10.72 17.63
N GLU A 173 -3.91 10.52 18.02
CA GLU A 173 -2.73 11.06 17.36
C GLU A 173 -2.50 10.42 15.98
N LEU A 174 -2.79 9.12 15.82
CA LEU A 174 -2.76 8.44 14.53
C LEU A 174 -3.85 9.00 13.61
N HIS A 175 -5.07 9.15 14.12
CA HIS A 175 -6.17 9.75 13.34
C HIS A 175 -5.82 11.18 12.90
N GLN A 176 -5.22 11.96 13.79
CA GLN A 176 -4.80 13.33 13.48
C GLN A 176 -3.68 13.38 12.42
N ALA A 177 -2.75 12.42 12.43
CA ALA A 177 -1.72 12.29 11.40
C ALA A 177 -2.33 11.94 10.03
N VAL A 178 -3.30 11.02 9.99
CA VAL A 178 -4.05 10.68 8.76
C VAL A 178 -4.78 11.91 8.22
N LYS A 179 -5.55 12.61 9.07
CA LYS A 179 -6.23 13.85 8.68
C LYS A 179 -5.26 14.92 8.15
N ASN A 180 -4.08 15.02 8.75
CA ASN A 180 -3.05 15.94 8.28
C ASN A 180 -2.55 15.57 6.87
N ALA A 181 -2.40 14.28 6.56
CA ALA A 181 -2.03 13.84 5.22
C ALA A 181 -3.11 14.17 4.18
N VAL A 182 -4.37 13.84 4.47
CA VAL A 182 -5.51 14.13 3.58
C VAL A 182 -5.67 15.64 3.35
N ASN A 183 -5.54 16.45 4.39
CA ASN A 183 -5.58 17.92 4.30
C ASN A 183 -4.41 18.52 3.48
N ASN A 184 -3.37 17.74 3.17
CA ASN A 184 -2.25 18.13 2.31
C ASN A 184 -2.33 17.48 0.90
N ASP A 185 -3.53 17.07 0.49
CA ASP A 185 -3.81 16.44 -0.80
C ASP A 185 -3.04 15.12 -1.05
N ILE A 186 -2.86 14.34 0.02
CA ILE A 186 -2.23 13.01 -0.03
C ILE A 186 -3.30 11.95 0.22
N LEU A 187 -3.50 11.07 -0.77
CA LEU A 187 -4.36 9.91 -0.65
C LEU A 187 -3.72 8.90 0.31
N VAL A 188 -4.42 8.53 1.38
CA VAL A 188 -3.96 7.52 2.34
C VAL A 188 -4.68 6.21 2.04
N VAL A 189 -3.93 5.18 1.66
CA VAL A 189 -4.46 3.86 1.29
C VAL A 189 -3.98 2.83 2.30
N CYS A 190 -4.90 2.06 2.88
CA CYS A 190 -4.56 1.08 3.91
C CYS A 190 -5.31 -0.23 3.70
N ALA A 191 -4.66 -1.35 4.03
CA ALA A 191 -5.32 -2.65 4.03
C ALA A 191 -6.40 -2.73 5.13
N ALA A 192 -7.51 -3.43 4.83
CA ALA A 192 -8.65 -3.58 5.75
C ALA A 192 -8.36 -4.47 6.97
N GLY A 193 -7.39 -5.38 6.86
CA GLY A 193 -7.09 -6.42 7.85
C GLY A 193 -7.47 -7.82 7.39
N ASN A 194 -6.93 -8.84 8.06
CA ASN A 194 -7.04 -10.26 7.69
C ASN A 194 -7.68 -11.11 8.79
N GLU A 195 -8.52 -10.50 9.61
CA GLU A 195 -9.26 -11.11 10.72
C GLU A 195 -10.69 -11.53 10.33
N GLY A 196 -11.03 -11.42 9.04
CA GLY A 196 -12.34 -11.74 8.50
C GLY A 196 -12.72 -13.22 8.69
N ASP A 197 -14.02 -13.44 8.87
CA ASP A 197 -14.62 -14.76 9.13
C ASP A 197 -15.51 -15.24 7.96
N ASN A 198 -15.42 -14.56 6.80
CA ASN A 198 -16.27 -14.76 5.61
C ASN A 198 -17.78 -14.52 5.87
N ASN A 199 -18.14 -13.76 6.90
CA ASN A 199 -19.50 -13.34 7.19
C ASN A 199 -19.65 -11.82 7.04
N GLY A 200 -20.16 -11.35 5.91
CA GLY A 200 -20.34 -9.90 5.66
C GLY A 200 -21.33 -9.17 6.60
N ASN A 201 -21.81 -9.81 7.67
CA ASN A 201 -22.65 -9.23 8.73
C ASN A 201 -21.88 -8.94 10.03
N THR A 202 -20.62 -9.39 10.15
CA THR A 202 -19.74 -9.00 11.26
C THR A 202 -18.95 -7.75 10.88
N ASP A 203 -18.42 -7.05 11.89
CA ASP A 203 -17.57 -5.88 11.68
C ASP A 203 -16.19 -6.20 12.28
N GLU A 204 -15.19 -6.34 11.41
CA GLU A 204 -13.77 -6.43 11.80
C GLU A 204 -13.08 -5.10 11.46
N PHE A 205 -12.40 -4.51 12.44
CA PHE A 205 -11.75 -3.21 12.30
C PHE A 205 -10.25 -3.31 12.56
N GLY A 206 -9.46 -2.65 11.71
CA GLY A 206 -8.03 -2.45 11.87
C GLY A 206 -7.68 -0.99 11.62
N TYR A 207 -6.88 -0.39 12.51
CA TYR A 207 -6.46 1.01 12.39
C TYR A 207 -5.03 1.09 11.84
N PRO A 208 -4.74 2.01 10.91
CA PRO A 208 -5.55 3.15 10.50
C PRO A 208 -6.63 2.87 9.43
N GLY A 209 -6.70 1.66 8.86
CA GLY A 209 -7.60 1.32 7.75
C GLY A 209 -9.05 1.73 7.95
N SER A 210 -9.57 1.56 9.16
CA SER A 210 -10.97 1.87 9.48
C SER A 210 -11.27 3.34 9.77
N TYR A 211 -10.32 4.27 9.59
CA TYR A 211 -10.62 5.71 9.65
C TYR A 211 -11.38 6.17 8.40
N PRO A 212 -12.43 7.01 8.52
CA PRO A 212 -13.23 7.44 7.36
C PRO A 212 -12.47 8.19 6.26
N GLU A 213 -11.33 8.80 6.60
CA GLU A 213 -10.47 9.52 5.67
C GLU A 213 -9.46 8.61 4.93
N VAL A 214 -9.41 7.32 5.26
CA VAL A 214 -8.50 6.35 4.65
C VAL A 214 -9.25 5.55 3.61
N VAL A 215 -8.60 5.33 2.45
CA VAL A 215 -9.07 4.37 1.46
C VAL A 215 -8.81 2.96 1.99
N GLU A 216 -9.85 2.32 2.52
CA GLU A 216 -9.76 0.98 3.10
C GLU A 216 -9.91 -0.10 2.02
N VAL A 217 -8.90 -0.96 1.89
CA VAL A 217 -8.77 -1.92 0.78
C VAL A 217 -8.97 -3.36 1.25
N GLY A 218 -10.02 -4.01 0.74
CA GLY A 218 -10.23 -5.45 0.91
C GLY A 218 -9.60 -6.29 -0.20
N ALA A 219 -9.61 -7.62 -0.05
CA ALA A 219 -8.97 -8.55 -0.97
C ALA A 219 -9.95 -9.45 -1.72
N VAL A 220 -9.65 -9.67 -3.00
CA VAL A 220 -10.22 -10.76 -3.82
C VAL A 220 -9.12 -11.66 -4.36
N ASP A 221 -9.48 -12.87 -4.76
CA ASP A 221 -8.61 -13.73 -5.57
C ASP A 221 -8.62 -13.36 -7.06
N LEU A 222 -7.81 -14.05 -7.86
CA LEU A 222 -7.72 -13.84 -9.31
C LEU A 222 -9.00 -14.21 -10.07
N GLU A 223 -9.91 -14.97 -9.45
CA GLU A 223 -11.25 -15.28 -9.95
C GLU A 223 -12.31 -14.28 -9.49
N LYS A 224 -11.90 -13.18 -8.81
CA LYS A 224 -12.74 -12.10 -8.27
C LYS A 224 -13.66 -12.55 -7.13
N LYS A 225 -13.34 -13.65 -6.44
CA LYS A 225 -14.02 -14.04 -5.21
C LYS A 225 -13.40 -13.32 -4.02
N VAL A 226 -14.23 -12.88 -3.07
CA VAL A 226 -13.75 -12.24 -1.82
C VAL A 226 -12.87 -13.24 -1.07
N ALA A 227 -11.67 -12.80 -0.68
CA ALA A 227 -10.77 -13.62 0.11
C ALA A 227 -11.35 -13.84 1.51
N THR A 228 -11.34 -15.08 2.00
CA THR A 228 -12.03 -15.44 3.26
C THR A 228 -11.49 -14.68 4.47
N PHE A 229 -10.21 -14.31 4.44
CA PHE A 229 -9.57 -13.53 5.51
C PHE A 229 -9.90 -12.04 5.46
N SER A 230 -10.41 -11.51 4.34
CA SER A 230 -10.60 -10.05 4.19
C SER A 230 -11.61 -9.55 5.22
N ASN A 231 -11.21 -8.57 6.02
CA ASN A 231 -12.12 -7.91 6.95
C ASN A 231 -13.33 -7.34 6.22
N THR A 232 -14.48 -7.38 6.89
CA THR A 232 -15.70 -6.74 6.41
C THR A 232 -16.17 -5.71 7.43
N ASN A 233 -16.55 -4.53 6.97
CA ASN A 233 -17.09 -3.47 7.81
C ASN A 233 -17.83 -2.43 6.94
N LYS A 234 -18.17 -1.25 7.48
CA LYS A 234 -18.89 -0.21 6.71
C LYS A 234 -17.97 0.77 5.96
N ASN A 235 -16.66 0.66 6.17
CA ASN A 235 -15.65 1.60 5.71
C ASN A 235 -14.85 1.05 4.51
N VAL A 236 -14.93 -0.25 4.20
CA VAL A 236 -14.31 -0.83 2.98
C VAL A 236 -14.73 -0.03 1.74
N ASP A 237 -13.76 0.60 1.09
CA ASP A 237 -13.99 1.47 -0.06
C ASP A 237 -14.00 0.73 -1.38
N LEU A 238 -13.10 -0.24 -1.55
CA LEU A 238 -12.92 -1.03 -2.77
C LEU A 238 -12.05 -2.25 -2.50
N VAL A 239 -11.98 -3.14 -3.49
CA VAL A 239 -11.15 -4.35 -3.41
C VAL A 239 -10.16 -4.44 -4.57
N ALA A 240 -9.08 -5.17 -4.35
CA ALA A 240 -8.09 -5.50 -5.35
C ALA A 240 -7.56 -6.93 -5.15
N PRO A 241 -6.79 -7.47 -6.11
CA PRO A 241 -6.21 -8.80 -6.01
C PRO A 241 -5.27 -8.90 -4.80
N GLY A 242 -5.53 -9.85 -3.90
CA GLY A 242 -4.76 -10.05 -2.67
C GLY A 242 -4.44 -11.51 -2.36
N VAL A 243 -4.69 -12.44 -3.28
CA VAL A 243 -4.43 -13.88 -3.10
C VAL A 243 -3.48 -14.36 -4.19
N GLU A 244 -2.40 -15.04 -3.80
CA GLU A 244 -1.32 -15.55 -4.67
C GLU A 244 -0.62 -14.46 -5.52
N ILE A 245 -0.38 -13.29 -4.93
CA ILE A 245 0.17 -12.14 -5.65
C ILE A 245 1.70 -12.24 -5.74
N LEU A 246 2.18 -12.38 -6.97
CA LEU A 246 3.60 -12.36 -7.30
C LEU A 246 4.17 -10.94 -7.28
N SER A 247 5.28 -10.73 -6.58
CA SER A 247 6.07 -9.49 -6.62
C SER A 247 7.53 -9.73 -6.24
N THR A 248 8.34 -8.67 -6.21
CA THR A 248 9.74 -8.66 -5.75
C THR A 248 9.87 -9.11 -4.31
N TYR A 249 11.01 -9.69 -3.94
CA TYR A 249 11.26 -10.17 -2.58
C TYR A 249 12.74 -10.03 -2.21
N ILE A 250 13.03 -10.11 -0.91
CA ILE A 250 14.41 -10.04 -0.41
C ILE A 250 15.30 -11.15 -1.00
N GLY A 251 16.61 -10.89 -1.09
CA GLY A 251 17.56 -11.77 -1.77
C GLY A 251 17.65 -11.55 -3.28
N GLY A 252 16.98 -10.50 -3.80
CA GLY A 252 16.92 -10.20 -5.23
C GLY A 252 16.00 -11.11 -6.03
N GLY A 253 15.12 -11.85 -5.34
CA GLY A 253 14.18 -12.79 -5.93
C GLY A 253 12.75 -12.27 -5.93
N TYR A 254 11.80 -13.19 -6.01
CA TYR A 254 10.37 -12.91 -6.11
C TYR A 254 9.60 -13.86 -5.23
N ALA A 255 8.40 -13.47 -4.80
CA ALA A 255 7.54 -14.33 -4.00
C ALA A 255 6.05 -14.11 -4.28
N LYS A 256 5.26 -15.17 -4.09
CA LYS A 256 3.80 -15.11 -4.08
C LYS A 256 3.30 -14.99 -2.64
N LEU A 257 2.58 -13.92 -2.35
CA LEU A 257 2.02 -13.65 -1.03
C LEU A 257 0.49 -13.52 -1.08
N SER A 258 -0.17 -13.85 0.02
CA SER A 258 -1.63 -13.69 0.20
C SER A 258 -1.97 -12.86 1.44
N GLY A 259 -2.80 -11.83 1.27
CA GLY A 259 -3.32 -10.95 2.31
C GLY A 259 -3.94 -9.66 1.74
N THR A 260 -4.77 -8.95 2.51
CA THR A 260 -5.21 -7.58 2.14
C THR A 260 -4.04 -6.64 1.93
N SER A 261 -2.92 -6.88 2.61
CA SER A 261 -1.63 -6.25 2.37
C SER A 261 -1.13 -6.31 0.91
N MET A 262 -1.54 -7.31 0.13
CA MET A 262 -1.20 -7.43 -1.30
C MET A 262 -2.23 -6.73 -2.20
N ALA A 263 -3.45 -6.52 -1.73
CA ALA A 263 -4.47 -5.75 -2.44
C ALA A 263 -4.18 -4.24 -2.41
N THR A 264 -3.80 -3.70 -1.25
CA THR A 264 -3.44 -2.29 -1.04
C THR A 264 -2.46 -1.71 -2.06
N PRO A 265 -1.29 -2.33 -2.36
CA PRO A 265 -0.35 -1.78 -3.32
C PRO A 265 -0.89 -1.70 -4.75
N HIS A 266 -1.85 -2.55 -5.13
CA HIS A 266 -2.54 -2.41 -6.42
C HIS A 266 -3.33 -1.10 -6.49
N ILE A 267 -4.03 -0.75 -5.41
CA ILE A 267 -4.78 0.51 -5.30
C ILE A 267 -3.81 1.70 -5.26
N SER A 268 -2.72 1.62 -4.51
CA SER A 268 -1.73 2.71 -4.42
C SER A 268 -1.06 2.98 -5.77
N GLY A 269 -0.68 1.93 -6.51
CA GLY A 269 -0.17 2.08 -7.88
C GLY A 269 -1.25 2.58 -8.86
N GLY A 270 -2.48 2.09 -8.74
CA GLY A 270 -3.62 2.54 -9.55
C GLY A 270 -3.91 4.03 -9.35
N ALA A 271 -3.85 4.51 -8.10
CA ALA A 271 -3.98 5.93 -7.77
C ALA A 271 -2.86 6.75 -8.43
N ALA A 272 -1.62 6.26 -8.47
CA ALA A 272 -0.53 6.95 -9.17
C ALA A 272 -0.80 7.09 -10.68
N LEU A 273 -1.33 6.04 -11.33
CA LEU A 273 -1.75 6.13 -12.74
C LEU A 273 -2.89 7.13 -12.94
N ILE A 274 -3.90 7.11 -12.06
CA ILE A 274 -5.08 7.98 -12.12
C ILE A 274 -4.68 9.45 -11.94
N ILE A 275 -3.88 9.77 -10.90
CA ILE A 275 -3.38 11.12 -10.66
C ILE A 275 -2.64 11.61 -11.90
N LYS A 276 -1.70 10.81 -12.41
CA LYS A 276 -0.90 11.22 -13.56
C LYS A 276 -1.75 11.43 -14.80
N HIS A 277 -2.71 10.55 -15.08
CA HIS A 277 -3.63 10.70 -16.20
C HIS A 277 -4.50 11.95 -16.07
N CYS A 278 -5.20 12.13 -14.95
CA CYS A 278 -6.17 13.19 -14.78
C CYS A 278 -5.54 14.59 -14.67
N GLU A 279 -4.32 14.71 -14.14
CA GLU A 279 -3.60 15.99 -14.07
C GLU A 279 -2.86 16.36 -15.37
N ASN A 280 -2.85 15.47 -16.38
CA ASN A 280 -2.24 15.78 -17.67
C ASN A 280 -2.98 16.91 -18.41
N LYS A 281 -2.25 17.58 -19.32
CA LYS A 281 -2.74 18.74 -20.09
C LYS A 281 -3.98 18.49 -20.95
N ASN A 282 -4.23 17.22 -21.28
CA ASN A 282 -5.37 16.81 -22.12
C ASN A 282 -6.61 16.45 -21.28
N GLU A 283 -6.50 16.47 -19.95
CA GLU A 283 -7.58 16.15 -19.00
C GLU A 283 -7.96 17.41 -18.19
N PHE A 284 -7.73 17.43 -16.87
CA PHE A 284 -8.09 18.60 -16.05
C PHE A 284 -7.06 19.73 -16.09
N ASP A 285 -5.82 19.47 -16.54
CA ASP A 285 -4.71 20.44 -16.61
C ASP A 285 -4.48 21.24 -15.32
N ARG A 286 -4.65 20.58 -14.17
CA ARG A 286 -4.38 21.14 -12.85
C ARG A 286 -4.11 20.03 -11.84
N THR A 287 -3.54 20.39 -10.69
CA THR A 287 -3.46 19.48 -9.55
C THR A 287 -4.86 19.18 -9.00
N LEU A 288 -5.13 17.90 -8.76
CA LEU A 288 -6.32 17.40 -8.08
C LEU A 288 -6.12 17.42 -6.56
N SER A 289 -7.19 17.78 -5.86
CA SER A 289 -7.28 17.58 -4.41
C SER A 289 -7.46 16.10 -4.06
N GLU A 290 -7.20 15.72 -2.80
CA GLU A 290 -7.37 14.33 -2.36
C GLU A 290 -8.80 13.80 -2.63
N ASN A 291 -9.83 14.57 -2.30
CA ASN A 291 -11.23 14.18 -2.56
C ASN A 291 -11.51 13.90 -4.05
N GLU A 292 -10.88 14.66 -4.95
CA GLU A 292 -11.02 14.44 -6.39
C GLU A 292 -10.29 13.19 -6.83
N ILE A 293 -9.12 12.91 -6.27
CA ILE A 293 -8.38 11.66 -6.50
C ILE A 293 -9.22 10.47 -6.04
N TYR A 294 -9.78 10.53 -4.83
CA TYR A 294 -10.69 9.51 -4.31
C TYR A 294 -11.89 9.30 -5.23
N ALA A 295 -12.56 10.38 -5.67
CA ALA A 295 -13.68 10.28 -6.59
C ALA A 295 -13.30 9.63 -7.93
N GLN A 296 -12.13 9.97 -8.48
CA GLN A 296 -11.60 9.35 -9.70
C GLN A 296 -11.23 7.88 -9.51
N LEU A 297 -10.77 7.50 -8.32
CA LEU A 297 -10.48 6.12 -7.96
C LEU A 297 -11.78 5.30 -7.88
N ILE A 298 -12.79 5.76 -7.16
CA ILE A 298 -14.06 5.05 -6.99
C ILE A 298 -14.85 4.93 -8.30
N ARG A 299 -14.78 5.95 -9.17
CA ARG A 299 -15.34 5.89 -10.53
C ARG A 299 -14.73 4.77 -11.37
N ARG A 300 -13.52 4.31 -11.01
CA ARG A 300 -12.77 3.24 -11.68
C ARG A 300 -12.93 1.89 -10.99
N THR A 301 -14.15 1.58 -10.59
CA THR A 301 -14.49 0.28 -10.00
C THR A 301 -15.53 -0.45 -10.85
N THR A 302 -15.44 -1.77 -10.87
CA THR A 302 -16.48 -2.66 -11.39
C THR A 302 -17.16 -3.36 -10.22
N THR A 303 -18.47 -3.17 -10.09
CA THR A 303 -19.30 -3.80 -9.06
C THR A 303 -19.18 -5.32 -9.11
N LEU A 304 -18.99 -5.94 -7.95
CA LEU A 304 -19.07 -7.40 -7.78
C LEU A 304 -20.39 -7.79 -7.10
N ASN A 305 -20.83 -9.03 -7.30
CA ASN A 305 -22.06 -9.56 -6.69
C ASN A 305 -21.85 -9.97 -5.21
N TYR A 306 -21.41 -9.01 -4.39
CA TYR A 306 -21.16 -9.16 -2.96
C TYR A 306 -21.74 -7.96 -2.18
N SER A 307 -21.84 -8.10 -0.86
CA SER A 307 -22.22 -6.99 0.02
C SER A 307 -21.25 -5.83 -0.11
N LYS A 308 -21.77 -4.59 -0.05
CA LYS A 308 -20.95 -3.38 0.05
C LYS A 308 -20.02 -3.40 1.26
N ARG A 309 -20.37 -4.13 2.32
CA ARG A 309 -19.52 -4.32 3.50
C ARG A 309 -18.26 -5.15 3.23
N SER A 310 -18.28 -5.97 2.17
CA SER A 310 -17.18 -6.85 1.81
C SER A 310 -16.35 -6.31 0.65
N VAL A 311 -16.99 -5.59 -0.29
CA VAL A 311 -16.31 -5.13 -1.52
C VAL A 311 -16.33 -3.63 -1.76
N GLY A 312 -16.98 -2.86 -0.88
CA GLY A 312 -17.15 -1.43 -1.07
C GLY A 312 -17.75 -1.10 -2.43
N ASN A 313 -17.09 -0.21 -3.16
CA ASN A 313 -17.50 0.20 -4.50
C ASN A 313 -17.31 -0.88 -5.56
N GLY A 314 -16.42 -1.85 -5.33
CA GLY A 314 -16.17 -2.99 -6.22
C GLY A 314 -14.67 -3.22 -6.44
N LEU A 315 -14.36 -3.99 -7.48
CA LEU A 315 -12.98 -4.27 -7.89
C LEU A 315 -12.41 -3.09 -8.67
N LEU A 316 -11.17 -2.68 -8.37
CA LEU A 316 -10.45 -1.70 -9.20
C LEU A 316 -10.39 -2.17 -10.67
N ASP A 317 -10.83 -1.32 -11.58
CA ASP A 317 -10.87 -1.56 -13.01
C ASP A 317 -10.49 -0.29 -13.77
N LEU A 318 -9.23 -0.21 -14.17
CA LEU A 318 -8.64 0.97 -14.81
C LEU A 318 -9.07 1.17 -16.28
N THR A 319 -9.96 0.32 -16.82
CA THR A 319 -10.62 0.58 -18.11
C THR A 319 -11.80 1.53 -18.01
N LYS A 320 -12.31 1.76 -16.80
CA LYS A 320 -13.41 2.68 -16.54
C LYS A 320 -12.87 4.11 -16.52
N GLU A 321 -13.70 5.07 -16.90
CA GLU A 321 -13.37 6.49 -16.88
C GLU A 321 -14.51 7.35 -16.39
#